data_AF-A0AAJ0M471-F1
#
_entry.id   AF-A0AAJ0M471-F1
#
_cell.length_a   1.000
_cell.length_b   1.000
_cell.length_c   1.000
_cell.angle_alpha   90.00
_cell.angle_beta   90.00
_cell.angle_gamma   90.00
#
_symmetry.space_group_name_H-M   'P 1'
#
loop_
_entity.id
_entity.type
_entity.pdbx_description
1 polymer ?
#
loop_
_entity_poly.entity_id
_entity_poly.type
_entity_poly.pdbx_seq_one_letter_code
_entity_poly.pdbx_strand_id
1 'polypeptide(L)'
;MAATLEETNVSYEELADLEHEFDEVETEIIRQQYSLSKPLYARRAELVSKIPNFWPLVLEQAPMDIDEYIQPSDSALLLSALKSISVSRFELDEDEKKGDPRSVAIRFEFAENEHFEDTVLEKKFWWRMGKDGFAGLVSEPVEIKWKKGKDLTDGLLGLVKAVFDEQRAKPKQETKGKKEKVELTEKQKALKEKIDQTGMGGVSFFAFFGYVGEWVSAEESRQALEEEKEERRKRKAGEKVEKKQDEDVEMDDDDELDDDDEDDDDLEIFPAGDVVAMAIADDLWPGALKYFIQAQEQDSMSDLEFESDDEDEDEDDDEEGNDGRPHKKQKGCKDGCKH
;
A
#
# COMPACT_ATOMS: atom_id res chain seq x y z
N MET A 1 39.23 -1.20 -1.41
CA MET A 1 39.96 -0.04 -0.86
C MET A 1 38.91 0.90 -0.32
N ALA A 2 38.44 0.64 0.90
CA ALA A 2 37.62 1.60 1.63
C ALA A 2 38.56 2.76 1.98
N ALA A 3 38.35 3.93 1.36
CA ALA A 3 39.05 5.13 1.77
C ALA A 3 38.65 5.41 3.21
N THR A 4 39.62 5.41 4.12
CA THR A 4 39.40 5.61 5.54
C THR A 4 38.77 6.99 5.74
N LEU A 5 37.66 7.05 6.49
CA LEU A 5 36.95 8.29 6.88
C LEU A 5 37.83 9.27 7.69
N GLU A 6 39.08 8.89 7.97
CA GLU A 6 40.06 9.60 8.80
C GLU A 6 40.54 10.96 8.23
N GLU A 7 40.22 11.32 6.99
CA GLU A 7 40.58 12.62 6.39
C GLU A 7 39.41 13.61 6.22
N THR A 8 38.22 13.31 6.75
CA THR A 8 37.03 14.16 6.56
C THR A 8 36.79 15.09 7.75
N ASN A 9 36.67 16.39 7.49
CA ASN A 9 36.27 17.42 8.47
C ASN A 9 34.74 17.49 8.69
N VAL A 10 34.00 16.53 8.14
CA VAL A 10 32.53 16.48 8.21
C VAL A 10 32.15 15.48 9.28
N SER A 11 31.32 15.92 10.23
CA SER A 11 30.78 15.07 11.27
C SER A 11 29.49 14.38 10.81
N TYR A 12 29.18 13.21 11.38
CA TYR A 12 27.87 12.55 11.18
C TYR A 12 26.71 13.47 11.58
N GLU A 13 26.90 14.33 12.58
CA GLU A 13 25.91 15.31 13.03
C GLU A 13 25.60 16.36 11.95
N GLU A 14 26.61 16.81 11.19
CA GLU A 14 26.40 17.72 10.06
C GLU A 14 25.68 17.06 8.89
N LEU A 15 25.92 15.76 8.66
CA LEU A 15 25.21 14.99 7.64
C LEU A 15 23.74 14.79 8.03
N ALA A 16 23.46 14.40 9.28
CA ALA A 16 22.11 14.23 9.79
C ALA A 16 21.32 15.55 9.79
N ASP A 17 21.95 16.67 10.15
CA ASP A 17 21.31 17.99 10.09
C ASP A 17 20.92 18.38 8.65
N LEU A 18 21.74 18.01 7.66
CA LEU A 18 21.47 18.24 6.24
C LEU A 18 20.37 17.31 5.71
N GLU A 19 20.36 16.04 6.09
CA GLU A 19 19.31 15.09 5.75
C GLU A 19 17.94 15.58 6.23
N HIS A 20 17.87 16.05 7.49
CA HIS A 20 16.65 16.68 8.00
C HIS A 20 16.26 17.95 7.20
N GLU A 21 17.21 18.73 6.68
CA GLU A 21 16.88 19.87 5.80
C GLU A 21 16.26 19.41 4.47
N PHE A 22 16.69 18.27 3.94
CA PHE A 22 16.02 17.64 2.79
C PHE A 22 14.61 17.18 3.16
N ASP A 23 14.42 16.50 4.29
CA ASP A 23 13.10 16.02 4.73
C ASP A 23 12.09 17.17 4.94
N GLU A 24 12.56 18.32 5.46
CA GLU A 24 11.75 19.54 5.58
C GLU A 24 11.27 20.04 4.21
N VAL A 25 12.14 19.99 3.20
CA VAL A 25 11.81 20.38 1.82
C VAL A 25 10.83 19.37 1.20
N GLU A 26 11.05 18.07 1.36
CA GLU A 26 10.15 17.04 0.83
C GLU A 26 8.74 17.14 1.44
N THR A 27 8.67 17.34 2.75
CA THR A 27 7.42 17.58 3.48
C THR A 27 6.65 18.78 2.92
N GLU A 28 7.35 19.89 2.64
CA GLU A 28 6.73 21.08 2.05
C GLU A 28 6.32 20.87 0.58
N ILE A 29 7.07 20.09 -0.19
CA ILE A 29 6.69 19.70 -1.56
C ILE A 29 5.37 18.92 -1.54
N ILE A 30 5.21 17.94 -0.65
CA ILE A 30 3.97 17.16 -0.53
C ILE A 30 2.79 18.10 -0.19
N ARG A 31 3.00 19.05 0.72
CA ARG A 31 1.97 20.04 1.11
C ARG A 31 1.52 20.88 -0.07
N GLN A 32 2.46 21.42 -0.85
CA GLN A 32 2.14 22.22 -2.04
C GLN A 32 1.47 21.37 -3.14
N GLN A 33 1.99 20.17 -3.39
CA GLN A 33 1.40 19.22 -4.33
C GLN A 33 -0.06 18.94 -3.97
N TYR A 34 -0.35 18.66 -2.70
CA TYR A 34 -1.70 18.37 -2.24
C TYR A 34 -2.64 19.55 -2.47
N SER A 35 -2.22 20.77 -2.10
CA SER A 35 -3.00 22.00 -2.31
C SER A 35 -3.35 22.24 -3.80
N LEU A 36 -2.36 22.09 -4.69
CA LEU A 36 -2.52 22.31 -6.13
C LEU A 36 -3.36 21.21 -6.80
N SER A 37 -3.22 19.96 -6.36
CA SER A 37 -3.88 18.79 -6.97
C SER A 37 -5.30 18.55 -6.48
N LYS A 38 -5.67 19.03 -5.28
CA LYS A 38 -7.00 18.86 -4.68
C LYS A 38 -8.18 19.20 -5.63
N PRO A 39 -8.24 20.36 -6.31
CA PRO A 39 -9.32 20.64 -7.26
C PRO A 39 -9.30 19.73 -8.50
N LEU A 40 -8.14 19.24 -8.91
CA LEU A 40 -8.01 18.31 -10.03
C LEU A 40 -8.54 16.92 -9.66
N TYR A 41 -8.26 16.44 -8.45
CA TYR A 41 -8.80 15.19 -7.94
C TYR A 41 -10.32 15.23 -7.75
N ALA A 42 -10.87 16.36 -7.29
CA ALA A 42 -12.32 16.54 -7.23
C ALA A 42 -12.97 16.42 -8.63
N ARG A 43 -12.40 17.10 -9.63
CA ARG A 43 -12.86 16.97 -11.02
C ARG A 43 -12.69 15.56 -11.56
N ARG A 44 -11.58 14.88 -11.22
CA ARG A 44 -11.36 13.48 -11.61
C ARG A 44 -12.44 12.59 -11.04
N ALA A 45 -12.76 12.71 -9.75
CA ALA A 45 -13.81 11.94 -9.09
C ALA A 45 -15.17 12.09 -9.80
N GLU A 46 -15.55 13.32 -10.18
CA GLU A 46 -16.78 13.58 -10.95
C GLU A 46 -16.78 12.90 -12.33
N LEU A 47 -15.63 12.81 -13.00
CA LEU A 47 -15.51 12.17 -14.30
C LEU A 47 -15.56 10.65 -14.18
N VAL A 48 -14.74 10.06 -13.31
CA VAL A 48 -14.62 8.60 -13.17
C VAL A 48 -15.87 7.97 -12.56
N SER A 49 -16.64 8.70 -11.75
CA SER A 49 -17.92 8.21 -11.21
C SER A 49 -18.97 7.85 -12.28
N LYS A 50 -18.79 8.34 -13.51
CA LYS A 50 -19.68 8.05 -14.65
C LYS A 50 -19.25 6.81 -15.43
N ILE A 51 -18.09 6.26 -15.11
CA ILE A 51 -17.51 5.09 -15.77
C ILE A 51 -17.83 3.87 -14.90
N PRO A 52 -18.65 2.93 -15.38
CA PRO A 52 -18.93 1.68 -14.67
C PRO A 52 -17.63 0.92 -14.39
N ASN A 53 -17.53 0.31 -13.22
CA ASN A 53 -16.42 -0.55 -12.82
C ASN A 53 -15.03 0.10 -12.91
N PHE A 54 -14.93 1.43 -12.91
CA PHE A 54 -13.65 2.13 -13.02
C PHE A 54 -12.64 1.66 -11.97
N TRP A 55 -13.01 1.66 -10.68
CA TRP A 55 -12.09 1.29 -9.60
C TRP A 55 -11.77 -0.21 -9.53
N PRO A 56 -12.75 -1.12 -9.74
CA PRO A 56 -12.43 -2.54 -9.93
C PRO A 56 -11.38 -2.78 -11.03
N LEU A 57 -11.56 -2.19 -12.21
CA LEU A 57 -10.61 -2.35 -13.32
C LEU A 57 -9.24 -1.72 -13.03
N VAL A 58 -9.22 -0.64 -12.24
CA VAL A 58 -7.95 -0.06 -11.75
C VAL A 58 -7.23 -1.02 -10.80
N LEU A 59 -7.96 -1.71 -9.92
CA LEU A 59 -7.39 -2.68 -8.98
C LEU A 59 -6.88 -3.94 -9.68
N GLU A 60 -7.50 -4.37 -10.78
CA GLU A 60 -6.99 -5.49 -11.60
C GLU A 60 -5.62 -5.21 -12.24
N GLN A 61 -5.25 -3.94 -12.37
CA GLN A 61 -3.94 -3.50 -12.86
C GLN A 61 -3.07 -2.90 -11.75
N ALA A 62 -3.42 -3.16 -10.49
CA ALA A 62 -2.70 -2.59 -9.36
C ALA A 62 -1.22 -3.01 -9.37
N PRO A 63 -0.33 -2.16 -8.82
CA PRO A 63 1.06 -2.57 -8.60
C PRO A 63 1.15 -3.82 -7.70
N MET A 64 2.25 -4.57 -7.82
CA MET A 64 2.46 -5.83 -7.09
C MET A 64 2.31 -5.66 -5.58
N ASP A 65 2.76 -4.52 -5.04
CA ASP A 65 2.64 -4.15 -3.62
C ASP A 65 1.19 -4.10 -3.11
N ILE A 66 0.20 -4.14 -4.01
CA ILE A 66 -1.24 -4.20 -3.68
C ILE A 66 -1.83 -5.51 -4.18
N ASP A 67 -1.57 -5.88 -5.43
CA ASP A 67 -2.17 -7.04 -6.11
C ASP A 67 -1.95 -8.35 -5.35
N GLU A 68 -0.75 -8.55 -4.77
CA GLU A 68 -0.42 -9.78 -4.03
C GLU A 68 -1.30 -10.02 -2.79
N TYR A 69 -1.94 -8.98 -2.26
CA TYR A 69 -2.81 -9.03 -1.08
C TYR A 69 -4.30 -9.18 -1.42
N ILE A 70 -4.68 -9.10 -2.70
CA ILE A 70 -6.08 -9.22 -3.11
C ILE A 70 -6.40 -10.67 -3.45
N GLN A 71 -7.19 -11.32 -2.61
CA GLN A 71 -7.63 -12.70 -2.86
C GLN A 71 -8.79 -12.74 -3.87
N PRO A 72 -9.03 -13.87 -4.56
CA PRO A 72 -10.16 -13.99 -5.50
C PRO A 72 -11.53 -13.66 -4.89
N SER A 73 -11.74 -13.97 -3.60
CA SER A 73 -12.95 -13.59 -2.87
C SER A 73 -13.07 -12.08 -2.66
N ASP A 74 -11.95 -11.40 -2.46
CA ASP A 74 -11.90 -9.95 -2.31
C ASP A 74 -12.17 -9.29 -3.66
N SER A 75 -11.53 -9.76 -4.74
CA SER A 75 -11.76 -9.27 -6.10
C SER A 75 -13.24 -9.38 -6.49
N ALA A 76 -13.91 -10.49 -6.16
CA ALA A 76 -15.34 -10.65 -6.43
C ALA A 76 -16.21 -9.63 -5.69
N LEU A 77 -15.89 -9.33 -4.43
CA LEU A 77 -16.58 -8.30 -3.64
C LEU A 77 -16.28 -6.90 -4.21
N LEU A 78 -15.02 -6.59 -4.48
CA LEU A 78 -14.57 -5.30 -5.03
C LEU A 78 -15.24 -5.05 -6.38
N LEU A 79 -15.25 -6.02 -7.29
CA LEU A 79 -15.90 -5.92 -8.60
C LEU A 79 -17.41 -5.68 -8.50
N SER A 80 -18.08 -6.32 -7.54
CA SER A 80 -19.54 -6.22 -7.42
C SER A 80 -20.02 -4.97 -6.67
N ALA A 81 -19.20 -4.41 -5.76
CA ALA A 81 -19.65 -3.38 -4.83
C ALA A 81 -18.80 -2.11 -4.77
N LEU A 82 -17.53 -2.11 -5.16
CA LEU A 82 -16.67 -0.94 -5.02
C LEU A 82 -17.09 0.18 -5.99
N LYS A 83 -17.42 1.35 -5.43
CA LYS A 83 -17.82 2.54 -6.20
C LYS A 83 -16.71 3.55 -6.34
N SER A 84 -15.97 3.80 -5.26
CA SER A 84 -14.93 4.83 -5.28
C SER A 84 -13.81 4.54 -4.29
N ILE A 85 -12.60 4.97 -4.66
CA ILE A 85 -11.45 5.10 -3.77
C ILE A 85 -11.04 6.57 -3.75
N SER A 86 -10.82 7.10 -2.56
CA SER A 86 -10.32 8.47 -2.35
C SER A 86 -9.23 8.50 -1.30
N VAL A 87 -8.21 9.31 -1.55
CA VAL A 87 -7.13 9.56 -0.59
C VAL A 87 -7.15 11.04 -0.24
N SER A 88 -7.05 11.35 1.05
CA SER A 88 -6.92 12.71 1.56
C SER A 88 -5.78 12.81 2.55
N ARG A 89 -5.17 13.99 2.66
CA ARG A 89 -4.19 14.30 3.71
C ARG A 89 -4.94 15.05 4.80
N PHE A 90 -5.73 14.31 5.58
CA PHE A 90 -6.76 14.87 6.48
C PHE A 90 -6.19 15.83 7.53
N GLU A 91 -4.96 15.63 7.99
CA GLU A 91 -4.33 16.56 8.93
C GLU A 91 -4.08 17.94 8.29
N LEU A 92 -3.74 18.00 6.99
CA LEU A 92 -3.63 19.27 6.26
C LEU A 92 -4.99 19.93 6.01
N ASP A 93 -6.04 19.13 5.86
CA ASP A 93 -7.41 19.62 5.71
C ASP A 93 -7.94 20.23 7.02
N GLU A 94 -7.52 19.71 8.16
CA GLU A 94 -7.84 20.23 9.49
C GLU A 94 -7.00 21.46 9.86
N ASP A 95 -5.68 21.40 9.65
CA ASP A 95 -4.75 22.51 9.86
C ASP A 95 -3.63 22.49 8.81
N GLU A 96 -3.76 23.33 7.77
CA GLU A 96 -2.80 23.45 6.67
C GLU A 96 -1.36 23.71 7.14
N LYS A 97 -1.18 24.33 8.31
CA LYS A 97 0.15 24.69 8.82
C LYS A 97 0.75 23.62 9.71
N LYS A 98 -0.06 23.03 10.59
CA LYS A 98 0.41 22.09 11.62
C LYS A 98 0.22 20.64 11.27
N GLY A 99 -0.68 20.31 10.35
CA GLY A 99 -0.91 18.94 9.92
C GLY A 99 0.33 18.35 9.26
N ASP A 100 0.64 17.10 9.59
CA ASP A 100 1.70 16.37 8.90
C ASP A 100 1.20 15.98 7.50
N PRO A 101 1.88 16.39 6.42
CA PRO A 101 1.45 16.06 5.07
C PRO A 101 1.56 14.56 4.78
N ARG A 102 2.37 13.79 5.50
CA ARG A 102 2.52 12.34 5.27
C ARG A 102 1.34 11.52 5.84
N SER A 103 0.58 12.09 6.77
CA SER A 103 -0.66 11.46 7.26
C SER A 103 -1.72 11.40 6.16
N VAL A 104 -2.26 10.21 5.90
CA VAL A 104 -3.24 9.96 4.83
C VAL A 104 -4.49 9.25 5.35
N ALA A 105 -5.63 9.52 4.75
CA ALA A 105 -6.85 8.77 4.93
C ALA A 105 -7.25 8.14 3.60
N ILE A 106 -7.45 6.82 3.61
CA ILE A 106 -7.86 6.05 2.45
C ILE A 106 -9.31 5.64 2.67
N ARG A 107 -10.19 6.10 1.78
CA ARG A 107 -11.63 5.94 1.88
C ARG A 107 -12.16 5.18 0.69
N PHE A 108 -12.81 4.06 0.98
CA PHE A 108 -13.48 3.17 0.05
C PHE A 108 -14.99 3.35 0.20
N GLU A 109 -15.69 3.62 -0.90
CA GLU A 109 -17.15 3.68 -0.92
C GLU A 109 -17.72 2.46 -1.64
N PHE A 110 -18.74 1.85 -1.05
CA PHE A 110 -19.36 0.62 -1.54
C PHE A 110 -20.84 0.80 -1.86
N ALA A 111 -21.33 0.02 -2.81
CA ALA A 111 -22.74 -0.30 -2.95
C ALA A 111 -23.22 -1.19 -1.80
N GLU A 112 -24.53 -1.25 -1.62
CA GLU A 112 -25.13 -2.31 -0.79
C GLU A 112 -24.71 -3.67 -1.37
N ASN A 113 -24.14 -4.53 -0.53
CA ASN A 113 -23.54 -5.79 -0.93
C ASN A 113 -23.91 -6.91 0.05
N GLU A 114 -23.58 -8.16 -0.28
CA GLU A 114 -23.93 -9.31 0.56
C GLU A 114 -23.03 -9.52 1.78
N HIS A 115 -21.91 -8.82 1.86
CA HIS A 115 -20.84 -9.11 2.81
C HIS A 115 -20.91 -8.29 4.08
N PHE A 116 -21.15 -6.98 4.00
CA PHE A 116 -21.21 -6.08 5.15
C PHE A 116 -22.28 -5.00 4.99
N GLU A 117 -22.57 -4.30 6.08
CA GLU A 117 -23.58 -3.22 6.13
C GLU A 117 -23.00 -1.83 5.82
N ASP A 118 -21.71 -1.63 6.02
CA ASP A 118 -21.06 -0.34 5.82
C ASP A 118 -21.04 0.07 4.34
N THR A 119 -21.35 1.34 4.07
CA THR A 119 -21.28 1.91 2.72
C THR A 119 -19.98 2.66 2.48
N VAL A 120 -19.23 2.93 3.55
CA VAL A 120 -17.97 3.66 3.54
C VAL A 120 -17.04 3.00 4.55
N LEU A 121 -15.87 2.58 4.11
CA LEU A 121 -14.77 2.18 4.97
C LEU A 121 -13.65 3.21 4.80
N GLU A 122 -13.30 3.90 5.87
CA GLU A 122 -12.22 4.88 5.89
C GLU A 122 -11.17 4.43 6.90
N LYS A 123 -9.94 4.26 6.43
CA LYS A 123 -8.78 3.97 7.28
C LYS A 123 -7.82 5.15 7.27
N LYS A 124 -7.39 5.58 8.45
CA LYS A 124 -6.47 6.69 8.64
C LYS A 124 -5.10 6.17 9.05
N PHE A 125 -4.08 6.77 8.46
CA PHE A 125 -2.68 6.52 8.75
C PHE A 125 -2.08 7.84 9.19
N TRP A 126 -1.47 7.85 10.36
CA TRP A 126 -0.81 9.01 10.92
C TRP A 126 0.68 8.80 10.83
N TRP A 127 1.39 9.81 10.31
CA TRP A 127 2.84 9.84 10.47
C TRP A 127 3.17 10.18 11.93
N ARG A 128 4.00 9.34 12.55
CA ARG A 128 4.41 9.48 13.95
C ARG A 128 5.90 9.26 14.09
N MET A 129 6.44 9.81 15.16
CA MET A 129 7.83 9.66 15.56
C MET A 129 7.87 9.23 17.02
N GLY A 130 8.49 8.09 17.31
CA GLY A 130 8.71 7.57 18.66
C GLY A 130 9.88 8.25 19.35
N LYS A 131 10.04 8.01 20.66
CA LYS A 131 11.22 8.49 21.43
C LYS A 131 12.47 7.63 21.25
N ASP A 132 12.26 6.40 20.79
CA ASP A 132 13.23 5.39 20.39
C ASP A 132 13.84 5.64 19.00
N GLY A 133 13.30 6.60 18.25
CA GLY A 133 13.75 6.90 16.89
C GLY A 133 12.90 6.26 15.80
N PHE A 134 11.83 5.53 16.13
CA PHE A 134 10.85 5.10 15.14
C PHE A 134 10.27 6.32 14.41
N ALA A 135 10.15 6.26 13.09
CA ALA A 135 9.45 7.26 12.31
C ALA A 135 8.71 6.55 11.17
N GLY A 136 7.37 6.57 11.22
CA GLY A 136 6.57 5.76 10.31
C GLY A 136 5.08 6.03 10.37
N LEU A 137 4.32 5.27 9.58
CA LEU A 137 2.86 5.31 9.60
C LEU A 137 2.33 4.38 10.68
N VAL A 138 1.44 4.91 11.51
CA VAL A 138 0.65 4.14 12.47
C VAL A 138 -0.83 4.28 12.14
N SER A 139 -1.65 3.32 12.51
CA SER A 139 -3.08 3.31 12.22
C SER A 139 -3.91 2.83 13.40
N GLU A 140 -5.23 2.87 13.24
CA GLU A 140 -6.18 2.26 14.16
C GLU A 140 -7.02 1.23 13.39
N PRO A 141 -7.46 0.14 14.05
CA PRO A 141 -8.30 -0.86 13.42
C PRO A 141 -9.69 -0.29 13.14
N VAL A 142 -10.18 -0.54 11.92
CA VAL A 142 -11.52 -0.13 11.47
C VAL A 142 -12.44 -1.34 11.53
N GLU A 143 -13.53 -1.21 12.28
CA GLU A 143 -14.53 -2.27 12.38
C GLU A 143 -15.37 -2.32 11.09
N ILE A 144 -15.50 -3.53 10.55
CA ILE A 144 -16.41 -3.83 9.43
C ILE A 144 -17.59 -4.62 9.98
N LYS A 145 -18.81 -4.14 9.74
CA LYS A 145 -20.05 -4.80 10.15
C LYS A 145 -20.41 -5.92 9.18
N TRP A 146 -19.67 -7.02 9.29
CA TRP A 146 -19.90 -8.21 8.49
C TRP A 146 -21.29 -8.80 8.74
N LYS A 147 -21.95 -9.16 7.65
CA LYS A 147 -23.18 -9.96 7.66
C LYS A 147 -22.86 -11.39 8.07
N LYS A 148 -23.83 -12.07 8.65
CA LYS A 148 -23.66 -13.40 9.24
C LYS A 148 -23.04 -14.40 8.23
N GLY A 149 -21.85 -14.90 8.54
CA GLY A 149 -21.15 -15.92 7.75
C GLY A 149 -20.53 -15.39 6.45
N LYS A 150 -20.35 -14.07 6.32
CA LYS A 150 -19.78 -13.41 5.14
C LYS A 150 -18.49 -12.65 5.44
N ASP A 151 -17.95 -12.82 6.63
CA ASP A 151 -16.69 -12.25 7.08
C ASP A 151 -15.51 -12.89 6.32
N LEU A 152 -14.83 -12.08 5.50
CA LEU A 152 -13.68 -12.53 4.71
C LEU A 152 -12.39 -12.59 5.55
N THR A 153 -12.39 -12.00 6.73
CA THR A 153 -11.27 -12.01 7.68
C THR A 153 -11.41 -13.09 8.75
N ASP A 154 -12.45 -13.92 8.67
CA ASP A 154 -12.78 -14.99 9.61
C ASP A 154 -12.86 -14.52 11.08
N GLY A 155 -13.14 -13.24 11.33
CA GLY A 155 -13.19 -12.64 12.67
C GLY A 155 -11.85 -12.13 13.21
N LEU A 156 -10.76 -12.16 12.42
CA LEU A 156 -9.48 -11.54 12.80
C LEU A 156 -9.65 -10.06 13.16
N LEU A 157 -10.39 -9.29 12.35
CA LEU A 157 -10.63 -7.86 12.60
C LEU A 157 -11.29 -7.61 13.96
N GLY A 158 -12.23 -8.47 14.36
CA GLY A 158 -12.89 -8.36 15.67
C GLY A 158 -11.92 -8.60 16.83
N LEU A 159 -10.98 -9.54 16.67
CA LEU A 159 -9.96 -9.81 17.68
C LEU A 159 -8.96 -8.66 17.78
N VAL A 160 -8.46 -8.14 16.65
CA VAL A 160 -7.55 -6.99 16.62
C VAL A 160 -8.18 -5.78 17.30
N LYS A 161 -9.44 -5.46 16.96
CA LYS A 161 -10.20 -4.38 17.61
C LYS A 161 -10.26 -4.57 19.13
N ALA A 162 -10.51 -5.80 19.59
CA ALA A 162 -10.64 -6.09 21.01
C ALA A 162 -9.32 -6.06 21.79
N VAL A 163 -8.20 -6.41 21.13
CA VAL A 163 -6.83 -6.25 21.65
C VAL A 163 -6.47 -4.78 21.72
N PHE A 164 -6.68 -4.04 20.63
CA PHE A 164 -6.42 -2.60 20.54
C PHE A 164 -7.19 -1.81 21.59
N ASP A 165 -8.49 -2.09 21.78
CA ASP A 165 -9.31 -1.42 22.80
C ASP A 165 -8.83 -1.73 24.24
N GLU A 166 -8.28 -2.92 24.47
CA GLU A 166 -7.69 -3.30 25.76
C GLU A 166 -6.36 -2.59 26.03
N GLN A 167 -5.48 -2.53 25.03
CA GLN A 167 -4.22 -1.79 25.10
C GLN A 167 -4.47 -0.29 25.32
N ARG A 168 -5.47 0.29 24.63
CA ARG A 168 -5.88 1.69 24.87
C ARG A 168 -6.42 1.94 26.27
N ALA A 169 -7.13 0.98 26.86
CA ALA A 169 -7.67 1.12 28.20
C ALA A 169 -6.60 0.96 29.30
N LYS A 170 -5.50 0.27 29.00
CA LYS A 170 -4.35 0.06 29.88
C LYS A 170 -3.04 0.37 29.12
N PRO A 171 -2.79 1.64 28.77
CA PRO A 171 -1.56 2.00 28.07
C PRO A 171 -0.35 1.53 28.90
N LYS A 172 0.63 0.89 28.26
CA LYS A 172 1.88 0.43 28.90
C LYS A 172 2.41 1.61 29.74
N GLN A 173 2.46 1.48 31.08
CA GLN A 173 3.19 2.43 31.91
C GLN A 173 4.68 2.18 31.63
N GLU A 174 5.42 3.20 31.18
CA GLU A 174 6.88 3.15 31.10
C GLU A 174 7.46 2.79 32.48
N THR A 175 7.68 1.51 32.76
CA THR A 175 8.54 1.09 33.86
C THR A 175 9.98 1.21 33.39
N LYS A 176 10.61 2.35 33.69
CA LYS A 176 12.07 2.46 33.69
C LYS A 176 12.64 1.47 34.71
N GLY A 177 12.97 0.27 34.25
CA GLY A 177 13.70 -0.74 35.02
C GLY A 177 13.23 -2.16 34.77
N LYS A 178 14.10 -2.94 34.10
CA LYS A 178 14.03 -4.38 33.81
C LYS A 178 12.93 -4.82 32.83
N LYS A 179 13.37 -5.32 31.68
CA LYS A 179 12.63 -6.19 30.76
C LYS A 179 12.11 -7.40 31.56
N GLU A 180 10.87 -7.33 32.03
CA GLU A 180 10.11 -8.47 32.54
C GLU A 180 9.20 -8.91 31.39
N LYS A 181 9.27 -10.20 31.00
CA LYS A 181 8.38 -10.80 29.99
C LYS A 181 6.94 -10.38 30.24
N VAL A 182 6.37 -9.57 29.36
CA VAL A 182 4.99 -9.14 29.47
C VAL A 182 4.12 -10.31 29.04
N GLU A 183 3.49 -11.01 29.99
CA GLU A 183 2.58 -12.11 29.64
C GLU A 183 1.45 -11.59 28.75
N LEU A 184 1.35 -12.11 27.52
CA LEU A 184 0.26 -11.80 26.60
C LEU A 184 -1.10 -12.02 27.28
N THR A 185 -1.98 -11.04 27.11
CA THR A 185 -3.37 -11.12 27.58
C THR A 185 -4.11 -12.27 26.90
N GLU A 186 -5.23 -12.72 27.48
CA GLU A 186 -6.05 -13.79 26.88
C GLU A 186 -6.49 -13.44 25.45
N LYS A 187 -6.76 -12.15 25.17
CA LYS A 187 -7.14 -11.70 23.83
C LYS A 187 -5.98 -11.70 22.84
N GLN A 188 -4.79 -11.27 23.27
CA GLN A 188 -3.59 -11.32 22.44
C GLN A 188 -3.22 -12.77 22.11
N LYS A 189 -3.31 -13.67 23.08
CA LYS A 189 -3.10 -15.11 22.85
C LYS A 189 -4.10 -15.68 21.84
N ALA A 190 -5.38 -15.32 21.96
CA ALA A 190 -6.40 -15.75 21.01
C ALA A 190 -6.18 -15.19 19.60
N LEU A 191 -5.66 -13.97 19.48
CA LEU A 191 -5.27 -13.38 18.20
C LEU A 191 -4.07 -14.10 17.59
N LYS A 192 -2.98 -14.28 18.34
CA LYS A 192 -1.77 -15.02 17.91
C LYS A 192 -2.11 -16.44 17.44
N GLU A 193 -2.89 -17.19 18.23
CA GLU A 193 -3.35 -18.52 17.84
C GLU A 193 -4.16 -18.52 16.54
N LYS A 194 -4.98 -17.48 16.30
CA LYS A 194 -5.76 -17.36 15.07
C LYS A 194 -4.90 -16.97 13.86
N ILE A 195 -3.89 -16.12 14.06
CA ILE A 195 -2.90 -15.76 13.03
C ILE A 195 -2.14 -17.03 12.60
N ASP A 196 -1.63 -17.80 13.57
CA ASP A 196 -0.92 -19.06 13.35
C ASP A 196 -1.77 -20.10 12.58
N GLN A 197 -3.07 -20.16 12.89
CA GLN A 197 -4.01 -21.07 12.20
C GLN A 197 -4.35 -20.63 10.78
N THR A 198 -4.40 -19.33 10.51
CA THR A 198 -4.77 -18.78 9.19
C THR A 198 -3.59 -18.89 8.22
N GLY A 199 -2.36 -18.70 8.72
CA GLY A 199 -1.14 -18.67 7.91
C GLY A 199 -0.97 -17.37 7.12
N MET A 200 0.28 -16.93 6.96
CA MET A 200 0.63 -15.61 6.40
C MET A 200 0.16 -15.37 4.94
N GLY A 201 -0.09 -16.43 4.17
CA GLY A 201 -0.41 -16.32 2.73
C GLY A 201 -1.89 -16.36 2.35
N GLY A 202 -2.81 -16.31 3.32
CA GLY A 202 -4.25 -16.51 3.07
C GLY A 202 -5.17 -15.43 3.62
N VAL A 203 -4.63 -14.33 4.15
CA VAL A 203 -5.44 -13.26 4.72
C VAL A 203 -6.11 -12.45 3.60
N SER A 204 -7.40 -12.21 3.76
CA SER A 204 -8.17 -11.33 2.87
C SER A 204 -7.59 -9.92 2.88
N PHE A 205 -7.68 -9.20 1.76
CA PHE A 205 -7.37 -7.77 1.66
C PHE A 205 -8.06 -6.95 2.76
N PHE A 206 -9.25 -7.36 3.22
CA PHE A 206 -9.96 -6.64 4.28
C PHE A 206 -9.25 -6.70 5.65
N ALA A 207 -8.27 -7.59 5.84
CA ALA A 207 -7.37 -7.55 7.00
C ALA A 207 -6.53 -6.25 7.05
N PHE A 208 -6.34 -5.56 5.92
CA PHE A 208 -5.79 -4.20 5.85
C PHE A 208 -6.49 -3.24 6.83
N PHE A 209 -7.80 -3.40 7.04
CA PHE A 209 -8.54 -2.56 8.00
C PHE A 209 -8.13 -2.80 9.45
N GLY A 210 -7.49 -3.93 9.76
CA GLY A 210 -6.96 -4.27 11.08
C GLY A 210 -5.56 -3.72 11.36
N TYR A 211 -4.78 -3.36 10.33
CA TYR A 211 -3.41 -2.87 10.51
C TYR A 211 -3.31 -1.75 11.54
N VAL A 212 -2.34 -1.86 12.44
CA VAL A 212 -2.04 -0.85 13.46
C VAL A 212 -0.63 -0.32 13.28
N GLY A 213 0.33 -1.18 12.97
CA GLY A 213 1.76 -0.85 13.03
C GLY A 213 2.22 -0.56 14.46
N GLU A 214 3.34 0.15 14.59
CA GLU A 214 3.91 0.45 15.90
C GLU A 214 3.02 1.39 16.73
N TRP A 215 2.98 1.16 18.05
CA TRP A 215 2.17 1.97 18.94
C TRP A 215 2.86 3.28 19.33
N VAL A 216 2.64 4.34 18.53
CA VAL A 216 3.09 5.70 18.90
C VAL A 216 1.91 6.66 19.04
N SER A 217 1.75 7.20 20.25
CA SER A 217 0.65 8.13 20.51
C SER A 217 0.90 9.51 19.90
N ALA A 218 -0.16 10.26 19.58
CA ALA A 218 -0.03 11.63 19.08
C ALA A 218 0.66 12.58 20.10
N GLU A 219 0.50 12.31 21.39
CA GLU A 219 1.14 13.08 22.46
C GLU A 219 2.64 12.81 22.51
N GLU A 220 3.01 11.53 22.47
CA GLU A 220 4.40 11.08 22.42
C GLU A 220 5.13 11.61 21.19
N SER A 221 4.51 11.49 20.02
CA SER A 221 5.12 12.01 18.78
C SER A 221 5.29 13.52 18.80
N ARG A 222 4.35 14.27 19.40
CA ARG A 222 4.53 15.71 19.58
C ARG A 222 5.70 16.03 20.50
N GLN A 223 5.86 15.27 21.58
CA GLN A 223 6.98 15.44 22.51
C GLN A 223 8.32 15.11 21.85
N ALA A 224 8.40 13.99 21.10
CA ALA A 224 9.60 13.59 20.37
C ALA A 224 10.01 14.66 19.35
N LEU A 225 9.05 15.17 18.55
CA LEU A 225 9.30 16.22 17.56
C LEU A 225 9.72 17.55 18.20
N GLU A 226 9.16 17.92 19.36
CA GLU A 226 9.55 19.13 20.08
C GLU A 226 10.96 19.00 20.67
N GLU A 227 11.29 17.84 21.24
CA GLU A 227 12.61 17.54 21.80
C GLU A 227 13.69 17.59 20.70
N GLU A 228 13.48 16.87 19.59
CA GLU A 228 14.40 16.86 18.45
C GLU A 228 14.61 18.26 17.86
N LYS A 229 13.54 19.04 17.68
CA LYS A 229 13.64 20.43 17.22
C LYS A 229 14.43 21.30 18.18
N GLU A 230 14.26 21.13 19.49
CA GLU A 230 15.01 21.88 20.48
C GLU A 230 16.50 21.49 20.48
N GLU A 231 16.80 20.19 20.41
CA GLU A 231 18.16 19.66 20.30
C GLU A 231 18.86 20.19 19.05
N ARG A 232 18.19 20.14 17.88
CA ARG A 232 18.72 20.71 16.63
C ARG A 232 18.95 22.22 16.72
N ARG A 233 18.03 22.96 17.36
CA ARG A 233 18.21 24.40 17.59
C ARG A 233 19.44 24.68 18.45
N LYS A 234 19.67 23.88 19.49
CA LYS A 234 20.87 23.98 20.35
C LYS A 234 22.14 23.64 19.56
N ARG A 235 22.13 22.57 18.77
CA ARG A 235 23.24 22.16 17.89
C ARG A 235 23.62 23.25 16.89
N LYS A 236 22.64 23.81 16.16
CA LYS A 236 22.83 24.93 15.23
C LYS A 236 23.31 26.21 15.92
N ALA A 237 23.01 26.40 17.19
CA ALA A 237 23.51 27.52 18.01
C ALA A 237 24.92 27.28 18.60
N GLY A 238 25.51 26.10 18.39
CA GLY A 238 26.79 25.71 18.97
C GLY A 238 26.72 25.38 20.47
N GLU A 239 25.52 25.15 21.00
CA GLU A 239 25.32 24.69 22.37
C GLU A 239 25.50 23.16 22.45
N LYS A 240 26.09 22.69 23.56
CA LYS A 240 26.35 21.27 23.77
C LYS A 240 25.02 20.54 24.01
N VAL A 241 24.60 19.72 23.07
CA VAL A 241 23.50 18.77 23.24
C VAL A 241 24.07 17.57 23.99
N GLU A 242 23.37 17.09 25.03
CA GLU A 242 23.72 15.79 25.60
C GLU A 242 23.43 14.77 24.52
N LYS A 243 24.47 14.04 24.07
CA LYS A 243 24.23 12.83 23.29
C LYS A 243 23.34 11.96 24.19
N LYS A 244 22.08 11.74 23.80
CA LYS A 244 21.42 10.47 24.13
C LYS A 244 22.45 9.42 23.74
N GLN A 245 22.72 8.45 24.62
CA GLN A 245 23.57 7.34 24.22
C GLN A 245 22.89 6.77 22.98
N ASP A 246 23.39 7.15 21.81
CA ASP A 246 23.41 6.29 20.66
C ASP A 246 23.88 4.99 21.31
N GLU A 247 23.00 4.00 21.38
CA GLU A 247 23.49 2.64 21.44
C GLU A 247 24.37 2.58 20.20
N ASP A 248 25.68 2.79 20.42
CA ASP A 248 26.71 2.32 19.52
C ASP A 248 26.27 0.90 19.27
N VAL A 249 25.67 0.67 18.10
CA VAL A 249 25.56 -0.65 17.52
C VAL A 249 27.03 -1.01 17.27
N GLU A 250 27.73 -1.39 18.34
CA GLU A 250 28.75 -2.39 18.22
C GLU A 250 28.01 -3.53 17.53
N MET A 251 28.27 -3.69 16.23
CA MET A 251 28.00 -4.94 15.55
C MET A 251 28.86 -5.99 16.28
N ASP A 252 28.38 -6.45 17.44
CA ASP A 252 28.79 -7.71 18.00
C ASP A 252 28.16 -8.74 17.06
N ASP A 253 29.01 -9.50 16.39
CA ASP A 253 28.70 -10.50 15.35
C ASP A 253 27.96 -11.73 15.95
N ASP A 254 27.16 -11.52 17.00
CA ASP A 254 26.44 -12.50 17.80
C ASP A 254 25.05 -11.93 18.15
N ASP A 255 24.27 -11.58 17.11
CA ASP A 255 22.83 -11.29 17.20
C ASP A 255 22.09 -12.57 17.65
N GLU A 256 22.12 -12.87 18.95
CA GLU A 256 20.92 -13.41 19.60
C GLU A 256 19.88 -12.29 19.53
N LEU A 257 19.11 -12.24 18.43
CA LEU A 257 17.92 -11.40 18.29
C LEU A 257 17.13 -11.48 19.60
N ASP A 258 16.93 -10.33 20.23
CA ASP A 258 16.21 -10.21 21.50
C ASP A 258 14.74 -10.59 21.22
N ASP A 259 14.36 -11.84 21.53
CA ASP A 259 13.05 -12.52 21.35
C ASP A 259 11.81 -11.72 21.85
N ASP A 260 11.97 -10.54 22.45
CA ASP A 260 10.88 -9.78 23.09
C ASP A 260 10.24 -8.72 22.17
N ASP A 261 10.91 -8.27 21.09
CA ASP A 261 10.30 -7.38 20.08
C ASP A 261 9.48 -8.16 19.02
N GLU A 262 9.66 -9.48 18.92
CA GLU A 262 8.85 -10.36 18.05
C GLU A 262 7.37 -10.41 18.46
N ASP A 263 7.04 -10.19 19.74
CA ASP A 263 5.69 -10.43 20.26
C ASP A 263 4.63 -9.40 19.79
N ASP A 264 5.01 -8.15 19.47
CA ASP A 264 4.06 -7.14 18.92
C ASP A 264 3.91 -7.30 17.39
N ASP A 265 4.98 -7.66 16.65
CA ASP A 265 4.92 -8.05 15.23
C ASP A 265 4.08 -9.32 15.01
N ASP A 266 4.12 -10.26 15.95
CA ASP A 266 3.33 -11.50 15.94
C ASP A 266 1.81 -11.28 16.06
N LEU A 267 1.37 -10.08 16.43
CA LEU A 267 -0.04 -9.72 16.57
C LEU A 267 -0.58 -8.91 15.38
N GLU A 268 0.29 -8.49 14.45
CA GLU A 268 -0.11 -7.77 13.26
C GLU A 268 -0.68 -8.73 12.21
N ILE A 269 -1.98 -8.58 11.91
CA ILE A 269 -2.67 -9.46 10.96
C ILE A 269 -2.38 -9.10 9.50
N PHE A 270 -1.81 -7.92 9.27
CA PHE A 270 -1.48 -7.41 7.95
C PHE A 270 -0.14 -6.65 7.97
N PRO A 271 1.01 -7.35 8.06
CA PRO A 271 2.32 -6.70 8.30
C PRO A 271 2.69 -5.62 7.28
N ALA A 272 2.32 -5.81 6.00
CA ALA A 272 2.59 -4.86 4.92
C ALA A 272 1.59 -3.69 4.84
N GLY A 273 0.87 -3.37 5.92
CA GLY A 273 -0.23 -2.41 5.89
C GLY A 273 0.18 -0.97 5.58
N ASP A 274 1.34 -0.54 6.06
CA ASP A 274 1.96 0.74 5.69
C ASP A 274 2.39 0.76 4.23
N VAL A 275 3.03 -0.31 3.74
CA VAL A 275 3.46 -0.44 2.34
C VAL A 275 2.26 -0.37 1.40
N VAL A 276 1.21 -1.14 1.68
CA VAL A 276 -0.05 -1.13 0.90
C VAL A 276 -0.71 0.25 0.97
N ALA A 277 -0.73 0.89 2.15
CA ALA A 277 -1.30 2.23 2.29
C ALA A 277 -0.55 3.27 1.45
N MET A 278 0.79 3.22 1.46
CA MET A 278 1.64 4.10 0.65
C MET A 278 1.50 3.81 -0.84
N ALA A 279 1.47 2.54 -1.24
CA ALA A 279 1.23 2.15 -2.63
C ALA A 279 -0.13 2.65 -3.13
N ILE A 280 -1.17 2.60 -2.29
CA ILE A 280 -2.47 3.18 -2.62
C ILE A 280 -2.38 4.71 -2.72
N ALA A 281 -1.74 5.37 -1.76
CA ALA A 281 -1.72 6.83 -1.63
C ALA A 281 -0.87 7.52 -2.71
N ASP A 282 0.28 6.94 -3.06
CA ASP A 282 1.29 7.57 -3.91
C ASP A 282 1.34 6.99 -5.33
N ASP A 283 0.85 5.77 -5.57
CA ASP A 283 0.83 5.16 -6.90
C ASP A 283 -0.59 4.87 -7.43
N LEU A 284 -1.32 3.91 -6.84
CA LEU A 284 -2.61 3.46 -7.37
C LEU A 284 -3.61 4.61 -7.49
N TRP A 285 -3.81 5.38 -6.41
CA TRP A 285 -4.81 6.44 -6.40
C TRP A 285 -4.40 7.59 -7.31
N PRO A 286 -3.18 8.16 -7.29
CA PRO A 286 -2.77 9.17 -8.26
C PRO A 286 -2.79 8.66 -9.71
N GLY A 287 -2.33 7.43 -9.92
CA GLY A 287 -2.18 6.74 -11.20
C GLY A 287 -3.45 6.10 -11.77
N ALA A 288 -4.60 6.16 -11.08
CA ALA A 288 -5.82 5.44 -11.45
C ALA A 288 -6.24 5.56 -12.93
N LEU A 289 -6.06 6.73 -13.57
CA LEU A 289 -6.39 6.88 -14.99
C LEU A 289 -5.47 6.04 -15.91
N LYS A 290 -4.19 5.92 -15.56
CA LYS A 290 -3.22 5.10 -16.28
C LYS A 290 -3.60 3.62 -16.17
N TYR A 291 -3.84 3.13 -14.96
CA TYR A 291 -4.22 1.74 -14.70
C TYR A 291 -5.54 1.37 -15.38
N PHE A 292 -6.52 2.26 -15.38
CA PHE A 292 -7.77 2.05 -16.12
C PHE A 292 -7.55 1.92 -17.63
N ILE A 293 -6.70 2.76 -18.22
CA ILE A 293 -6.38 2.67 -19.66
C ILE A 293 -5.66 1.34 -19.96
N GLN A 294 -4.72 0.93 -19.12
CA GLN A 294 -4.02 -0.36 -19.26
C GLN A 294 -4.99 -1.55 -19.22
N ALA A 295 -5.98 -1.53 -18.32
CA ALA A 295 -7.02 -2.56 -18.25
C ALA A 295 -7.82 -2.64 -19.57
N GLN A 296 -8.20 -1.50 -20.13
CA GLN A 296 -8.94 -1.43 -21.40
C GLN A 296 -8.11 -1.88 -22.61
N GLU A 297 -6.81 -1.57 -22.62
CA GLU A 297 -5.89 -2.02 -23.67
C GLU A 297 -5.69 -3.54 -23.62
N GLN A 298 -5.56 -4.12 -22.42
CA GLN A 298 -5.42 -5.56 -22.26
C GLN A 298 -6.68 -6.32 -22.69
N ASP A 299 -7.87 -5.81 -22.34
CA ASP A 299 -9.16 -6.37 -22.75
C ASP A 299 -9.30 -6.36 -24.28
N SER A 300 -9.01 -5.21 -24.91
CA SER A 300 -9.05 -5.04 -26.38
C SER A 300 -8.05 -5.94 -27.12
N MET A 301 -6.86 -6.16 -26.54
CA MET A 301 -5.87 -7.08 -27.12
C MET A 301 -6.34 -8.53 -27.03
N SER A 302 -7.03 -8.91 -25.93
CA SER A 302 -7.57 -10.26 -25.78
C SER A 302 -8.69 -10.55 -26.79
N ASP A 303 -9.55 -9.56 -27.07
CA ASP A 303 -10.61 -9.66 -28.09
C ASP A 303 -10.02 -9.85 -29.49
N LEU A 304 -8.95 -9.12 -29.83
CA LEU A 304 -8.28 -9.24 -31.13
C LEU A 304 -7.52 -10.56 -31.30
N GLU A 305 -6.92 -11.10 -30.25
CA GLU A 305 -6.28 -12.43 -30.30
C GLU A 305 -7.33 -13.53 -30.50
N PHE A 306 -8.49 -13.44 -29.84
CA PHE A 306 -9.58 -14.40 -29.99
C PHE A 306 -10.21 -14.36 -31.40
N GLU A 307 -10.46 -13.17 -31.96
CA GLU A 307 -10.99 -13.06 -33.33
C GLU A 307 -10.02 -13.55 -34.41
N SER A 308 -8.71 -13.59 -34.13
CA SER A 308 -7.69 -14.08 -35.07
C SER A 308 -7.48 -15.60 -35.09
N ASP A 309 -7.97 -16.32 -34.08
CA ASP A 309 -7.86 -17.80 -33.97
C ASP A 309 -9.05 -18.52 -34.62
N ASP A 310 -10.14 -17.81 -34.94
CA ASP A 310 -11.36 -18.33 -35.58
C ASP A 310 -11.36 -18.21 -37.13
N GLU A 311 -10.28 -17.69 -37.76
CA GLU A 311 -10.19 -17.54 -39.23
C GLU A 311 -9.39 -18.66 -39.96
N ASP A 312 -8.93 -19.73 -39.28
CA ASP A 312 -8.05 -20.77 -39.86
C ASP A 312 -8.55 -22.24 -39.77
N GLU A 313 -9.87 -22.50 -39.84
CA GLU A 313 -10.40 -23.87 -40.07
C GLU A 313 -11.45 -23.92 -41.20
N ASP A 314 -11.00 -23.82 -42.46
CA ASP A 314 -11.74 -24.31 -43.64
C ASP A 314 -10.75 -24.69 -44.76
N GLU A 315 -9.96 -25.75 -44.57
CA GLU A 315 -9.30 -26.46 -45.70
C GLU A 315 -10.08 -27.74 -46.05
N ASP A 316 -11.04 -27.55 -46.97
CA ASP A 316 -11.63 -28.46 -47.97
C ASP A 316 -11.37 -29.98 -47.83
N ASP A 317 -12.39 -30.71 -47.41
CA ASP A 317 -12.58 -32.15 -47.65
C ASP A 317 -13.49 -32.32 -48.87
N ASP A 318 -12.93 -32.71 -50.04
CA ASP A 318 -13.71 -33.23 -51.17
C ASP A 318 -12.88 -34.24 -52.00
N GLU A 319 -13.19 -35.53 -51.79
CA GLU A 319 -12.88 -36.63 -52.70
C GLU A 319 -13.67 -36.49 -54.02
N GLU A 320 -13.02 -36.70 -55.17
CA GLU A 320 -13.34 -37.80 -56.10
C GLU A 320 -12.60 -37.63 -57.43
N GLY A 321 -11.88 -38.69 -57.82
CA GLY A 321 -11.28 -38.80 -59.14
C GLY A 321 -12.31 -39.22 -60.19
N ASN A 322 -12.32 -38.55 -61.36
CA ASN A 322 -12.67 -39.24 -62.59
C ASN A 322 -12.11 -38.57 -63.85
N ASP A 323 -11.48 -39.41 -64.66
CA ASP A 323 -11.33 -39.44 -66.13
C ASP A 323 -10.95 -38.20 -66.96
N GLY A 324 -10.05 -38.46 -67.91
CA GLY A 324 -9.38 -37.45 -68.71
C GLY A 324 -9.81 -37.32 -70.17
N ARG A 325 -9.26 -36.30 -70.84
CA ARG A 325 -8.52 -36.40 -72.11
C ARG A 325 -8.01 -35.03 -72.61
N PRO A 326 -6.92 -35.01 -73.39
CA PRO A 326 -6.19 -33.79 -73.77
C PRO A 326 -6.40 -33.38 -75.24
N HIS A 327 -6.06 -32.12 -75.60
CA HIS A 327 -5.64 -31.64 -76.94
C HIS A 327 -5.50 -30.09 -76.89
N LYS A 328 -4.66 -29.34 -77.62
CA LYS A 328 -3.56 -29.55 -78.59
C LYS A 328 -2.91 -28.16 -78.86
N LYS A 329 -1.64 -28.18 -79.28
CA LYS A 329 -0.74 -27.05 -79.66
C LYS A 329 -1.27 -26.05 -80.71
N GLN A 330 -0.82 -24.78 -80.61
CA GLN A 330 -0.10 -23.97 -81.65
C GLN A 330 0.15 -22.54 -81.09
N LYS A 331 1.37 -21.99 -80.91
CA LYS A 331 2.54 -21.69 -81.79
C LYS A 331 2.37 -20.38 -82.62
N GLY A 332 3.07 -19.32 -82.19
CA GLY A 332 3.84 -18.46 -83.10
C GLY A 332 3.68 -16.93 -82.98
N CYS A 333 4.81 -16.25 -82.67
CA CYS A 333 5.32 -14.97 -83.21
C CYS A 333 4.48 -13.67 -83.06
N LYS A 334 5.00 -12.45 -83.02
CA LYS A 334 6.32 -11.79 -82.87
C LYS A 334 6.01 -10.27 -82.89
N ASP A 335 6.95 -9.46 -82.39
CA ASP A 335 7.09 -7.99 -82.57
C ASP A 335 6.00 -7.13 -81.89
N GLY A 336 6.26 -6.13 -81.05
CA GLY A 336 7.41 -5.23 -80.95
C GLY A 336 6.98 -3.84 -81.42
N CYS A 337 6.75 -2.87 -80.51
CA CYS A 337 7.11 -1.46 -80.75
C CYS A 337 6.97 -0.61 -79.47
N LYS A 338 8.05 0.11 -79.17
CA LYS A 338 8.10 1.30 -78.33
C LYS A 338 7.30 2.43 -78.98
N HIS A 339 6.76 3.34 -78.19
CA HIS A 339 7.15 4.76 -78.23
C HIS A 339 7.10 5.31 -76.81
#